data_AF-A0A954IE10-F1
#
_entry.id   AF-A0A954IE10-F1
#
_cell.length_a   1.000
_cell.length_b   1.000
_cell.length_c   1.000
_cell.angle_alpha   90.00
_cell.angle_beta   90.00
_cell.angle_gamma   90.00
#
_symmetry.space_group_name_H-M   'P 1'
#
loop_
_entity.id
_entity.type
_entity.pdbx_description
1 polymer ?
#
loop_
_entity_poly.entity_id
_entity_poly.type
_entity_poly.pdbx_seq_one_letter_code
_entity_poly.pdbx_strand_id
1 'polypeptide(L)'
;MKFSVVGSAVSAVQLFRDLTDAGWVAGPLVLNGELRAAVAETGVPLTLAAAAEDVFTTGDVDCIVVAVEDVDESLSLIRNLLQAERHVIVLPPEKASAAYAHELHLLLDEYHHAVIPVIGRLWLADLPAGQCRLTGETAETVQIQCEAETSPGPSLDELQARLVDAVCAVGGPWSQVTVIETAAPDGTVLARMLTLGTSQKSTLPTPVVPPATIQIRTVRSGDRMSPVLTKQSADGTSCTMSFRPQCAVAATAAELCESPARCVEWMTAFATTYEIKDAAVRSIAKRRTIDIHFDSGGERSVFKGQMAVMGCGVLLLTLLAFIVLSMIDHAVNMPTVVRRIVEFCLLTPLVVFSLLQFLLPLARTPSRSGLSSAASDDEVQ
;
A
#
# COMPACT_ATOMS: atom_id res chain seq x y z
N MET A 1 -26.63 3.72 0.46
CA MET A 1 -25.94 3.04 -0.65
C MET A 1 -26.39 1.60 -0.72
N LYS A 2 -26.33 1.00 -1.91
CA LYS A 2 -26.55 -0.42 -2.15
C LYS A 2 -25.22 -1.09 -2.41
N PHE A 3 -25.04 -2.28 -1.83
CA PHE A 3 -23.80 -3.04 -2.01
C PHE A 3 -24.06 -4.50 -2.33
N SER A 4 -23.15 -5.10 -3.06
CA SER A 4 -23.11 -6.55 -3.29
C SER A 4 -21.83 -7.14 -2.74
N VAL A 5 -21.80 -8.46 -2.54
CA VAL A 5 -20.62 -9.18 -2.04
C VAL A 5 -20.34 -10.35 -2.97
N VAL A 6 -19.07 -10.50 -3.35
CA VAL A 6 -18.54 -11.65 -4.07
C VAL A 6 -17.37 -12.21 -3.27
N GLY A 7 -17.46 -13.45 -2.81
CA GLY A 7 -16.38 -14.00 -2.00
C GLY A 7 -16.61 -15.37 -1.34
N SER A 8 -15.55 -15.81 -0.68
CA SER A 8 -15.46 -17.05 0.11
C SER A 8 -14.86 -16.82 1.50
N ALA A 9 -14.23 -15.67 1.76
CA ALA A 9 -13.51 -15.40 3.00
C ALA A 9 -14.47 -15.12 4.17
N VAL A 10 -14.43 -15.95 5.21
CA VAL A 10 -15.30 -15.84 6.40
C VAL A 10 -15.08 -14.51 7.16
N SER A 11 -13.89 -13.92 7.06
CA SER A 11 -13.57 -12.61 7.64
C SER A 11 -14.47 -11.47 7.13
N ALA A 12 -15.14 -11.64 5.98
CA ALA A 12 -16.07 -10.66 5.44
C ALA A 12 -17.41 -10.56 6.19
N VAL A 13 -17.74 -11.51 7.08
CA VAL A 13 -18.99 -11.48 7.86
C VAL A 13 -19.08 -10.21 8.70
N GLN A 14 -17.98 -9.79 9.33
CA GLN A 14 -17.98 -8.57 10.13
C GLN A 14 -18.19 -7.33 9.26
N LEU A 15 -17.50 -7.26 8.12
CA LEU A 15 -17.69 -6.18 7.14
C LEU A 15 -19.14 -6.11 6.65
N PHE A 16 -19.75 -7.25 6.36
CA PHE A 16 -21.15 -7.33 5.95
C PHE A 16 -22.08 -6.74 7.01
N ARG A 17 -21.90 -7.13 8.29
CA ARG A 17 -22.66 -6.57 9.42
C ARG A 17 -22.46 -5.07 9.56
N ASP A 18 -21.22 -4.61 9.47
CA ASP A 18 -20.90 -3.18 9.59
C ASP A 18 -21.57 -2.34 8.50
N LEU A 19 -21.64 -2.84 7.26
CA LEU A 19 -22.35 -2.18 6.16
C LEU A 19 -23.87 -2.16 6.40
N THR A 20 -24.45 -3.28 6.83
CA THR A 20 -25.90 -3.36 7.10
C THR A 20 -26.32 -2.50 8.30
N ASP A 21 -25.51 -2.47 9.36
CA ASP A 21 -25.74 -1.67 10.56
C ASP A 21 -25.65 -0.17 10.24
N ALA A 22 -24.81 0.20 9.27
CA ALA A 22 -24.74 1.55 8.72
C ALA A 22 -25.92 1.91 7.77
N GLY A 23 -26.88 1.01 7.60
CA GLY A 23 -28.07 1.22 6.78
C GLY A 23 -27.85 1.02 5.28
N TRP A 24 -26.75 0.38 4.86
CA TRP A 24 -26.58 0.01 3.46
C TRP A 24 -27.46 -1.19 3.12
N VAL A 25 -28.01 -1.18 1.90
CA VAL A 25 -28.94 -2.22 1.44
C VAL A 25 -28.15 -3.27 0.66
N ALA A 26 -28.23 -4.52 1.10
CA ALA A 26 -27.61 -5.64 0.39
C ALA A 26 -28.37 -5.95 -0.91
N GLY A 27 -27.65 -5.93 -2.02
CA GLY A 27 -28.10 -6.39 -3.34
C GLY A 27 -27.83 -7.89 -3.54
N PRO A 28 -27.69 -8.35 -4.81
CA PRO A 28 -27.35 -9.73 -5.11
C PRO A 28 -25.97 -10.11 -4.55
N LEU A 29 -25.86 -11.29 -3.92
CA LEU A 29 -24.66 -11.79 -3.27
C LEU A 29 -24.21 -13.10 -3.91
N VAL A 30 -22.90 -13.25 -4.13
CA VAL A 30 -22.27 -14.50 -4.55
C VAL A 30 -21.35 -14.97 -3.43
N LEU A 31 -21.88 -15.86 -2.59
CA LEU A 31 -21.22 -16.36 -1.41
C LEU A 31 -20.94 -17.85 -1.56
N ASN A 32 -19.67 -18.23 -1.39
CA ASN A 32 -19.20 -19.60 -1.48
C ASN A 32 -18.75 -20.15 -0.12
N GLY A 33 -18.80 -21.47 0.04
CA GLY A 33 -18.23 -22.17 1.19
C GLY A 33 -18.80 -21.74 2.55
N GLU A 34 -17.90 -21.60 3.53
CA GLU A 34 -18.22 -21.26 4.92
C GLU A 34 -18.79 -19.84 5.06
N LEU A 35 -18.40 -18.89 4.21
CA LEU A 35 -18.93 -17.54 4.22
C LEU A 35 -20.45 -17.53 4.01
N ARG A 36 -20.97 -18.38 3.10
CA ARG A 36 -22.42 -18.48 2.87
C ARG A 36 -23.17 -18.92 4.13
N ALA A 37 -22.63 -19.90 4.86
CA ALA A 37 -23.22 -20.38 6.10
C ALA A 37 -23.18 -19.29 7.18
N ALA A 38 -22.02 -18.65 7.35
CA ALA A 38 -21.82 -17.63 8.38
C ALA A 38 -22.65 -16.36 8.12
N VAL A 39 -22.88 -15.96 6.87
CA VAL A 39 -23.77 -14.85 6.53
C VAL A 39 -25.23 -15.23 6.74
N ALA A 40 -25.65 -16.46 6.44
CA ALA A 40 -27.02 -16.91 6.71
C ALA A 40 -27.38 -16.87 8.21
N GLU A 41 -26.41 -17.11 9.09
CA GLU A 41 -26.59 -17.01 10.54
C GLU A 41 -26.80 -15.58 11.05
N THR A 42 -26.49 -14.56 10.25
CA THR A 42 -26.68 -13.15 10.64
C THR A 42 -28.15 -12.72 10.66
N GLY A 43 -29.04 -13.48 10.02
CA GLY A 43 -30.48 -13.15 9.95
C GLY A 43 -30.83 -12.01 9.00
N VAL A 44 -29.87 -11.47 8.26
CA VAL A 44 -30.11 -10.45 7.22
C VAL A 44 -30.72 -11.12 5.98
N PRO A 45 -31.76 -10.55 5.36
CA PRO A 45 -32.35 -11.10 4.14
C PRO A 45 -31.32 -11.14 2.99
N LEU A 46 -31.09 -12.32 2.43
CA LEU A 46 -30.09 -12.55 1.38
C LEU A 46 -30.77 -12.77 0.03
N THR A 47 -30.29 -12.06 -0.98
CA THR A 47 -30.59 -12.36 -2.38
C THR A 47 -29.35 -12.98 -3.00
N LEU A 48 -29.38 -14.29 -3.28
CA LEU A 48 -28.22 -14.98 -3.85
C LEU A 48 -28.26 -14.92 -5.38
N ALA A 49 -27.14 -14.54 -5.99
CA ALA A 49 -26.91 -14.64 -7.42
C ALA A 49 -26.26 -15.98 -7.77
N ALA A 50 -26.43 -16.44 -9.02
CA ALA A 50 -25.89 -17.72 -9.46
C ALA A 50 -24.40 -17.60 -9.82
N ALA A 51 -24.00 -16.46 -10.39
CA ALA A 51 -22.63 -16.21 -10.81
C ALA A 51 -22.17 -14.77 -10.51
N ALA A 52 -20.86 -14.54 -10.50
CA ALA A 52 -20.29 -13.22 -10.24
C ALA A 52 -20.70 -12.20 -11.32
N GLU A 53 -20.84 -12.66 -12.56
CA GLU A 53 -21.25 -11.87 -13.73
C GLU A 53 -22.64 -11.24 -13.56
N ASP A 54 -23.54 -11.93 -12.85
CA ASP A 54 -24.88 -11.42 -12.54
C ASP A 54 -24.79 -10.17 -11.64
N VAL A 55 -23.79 -10.12 -10.75
CA VAL A 55 -23.56 -8.97 -9.87
C VAL A 55 -23.05 -7.76 -10.66
N PHE A 56 -22.20 -7.98 -11.67
CA PHE A 56 -21.60 -6.89 -12.46
C PHE A 56 -22.65 -6.08 -13.24
N THR A 57 -23.67 -6.78 -13.75
CA THR A 57 -24.73 -6.19 -14.57
C THR A 57 -25.86 -5.55 -13.76
N THR A 58 -25.86 -5.71 -12.43
CA THR A 58 -26.90 -5.14 -11.58
C THR A 58 -26.74 -3.62 -11.50
N GLY A 59 -27.55 -2.87 -12.26
CA GLY A 59 -27.43 -1.41 -12.41
C GLY A 59 -27.59 -0.59 -11.12
N ASP A 60 -28.14 -1.19 -10.07
CA ASP A 60 -28.59 -0.52 -8.84
C ASP A 60 -27.63 -0.71 -7.66
N VAL A 61 -26.36 -1.08 -7.91
CA VAL A 61 -25.34 -1.30 -6.87
C VAL A 61 -24.27 -0.20 -6.94
N ASP A 62 -24.06 0.48 -5.81
CA ASP A 62 -23.08 1.57 -5.70
C ASP A 62 -21.66 1.03 -5.51
N CYS A 63 -21.50 -0.05 -4.73
CA CYS A 63 -20.20 -0.65 -4.39
C CYS A 63 -20.26 -2.18 -4.34
N ILE A 64 -19.19 -2.85 -4.76
CA ILE A 64 -19.08 -4.30 -4.70
C ILE A 64 -17.95 -4.69 -3.76
N VAL A 65 -18.25 -5.53 -2.78
CA VAL A 65 -17.30 -6.08 -1.82
C VAL A 65 -16.66 -7.34 -2.41
N VAL A 66 -15.34 -7.36 -2.53
CA VAL A 66 -14.56 -8.52 -2.94
C VAL A 66 -13.88 -9.12 -1.71
N ALA A 67 -14.24 -10.36 -1.39
CA ALA A 67 -13.77 -11.09 -0.22
C ALA A 67 -13.31 -12.50 -0.59
N VAL A 68 -12.24 -12.58 -1.37
CA VAL A 68 -11.68 -13.83 -1.89
C VAL A 68 -10.33 -14.11 -1.25
N GLU A 69 -10.09 -15.37 -0.86
CA GLU A 69 -8.83 -15.77 -0.20
C GLU A 69 -7.67 -15.98 -1.18
N ASP A 70 -7.98 -16.29 -2.44
CA ASP A 70 -6.97 -16.40 -3.49
C ASP A 70 -6.61 -15.03 -4.07
N VAL A 71 -5.31 -14.78 -4.19
CA VAL A 71 -4.77 -13.46 -4.58
C VAL A 71 -5.05 -13.18 -6.06
N ASP A 72 -4.87 -14.18 -6.92
CA ASP A 72 -5.02 -14.02 -8.37
C ASP A 72 -6.49 -13.91 -8.78
N GLU A 73 -7.36 -14.70 -8.13
CA GLU A 73 -8.81 -14.61 -8.28
C GLU A 73 -9.33 -13.24 -7.80
N SER A 74 -8.86 -12.76 -6.64
CA SER A 74 -9.21 -11.43 -6.13
C SER A 74 -8.84 -10.32 -7.13
N LEU A 75 -7.60 -10.29 -7.63
CA LEU A 75 -7.17 -9.29 -8.62
C LEU A 75 -7.97 -9.38 -9.93
N SER A 76 -8.26 -10.59 -10.38
CA SER A 76 -9.04 -10.82 -11.60
C SER A 76 -10.46 -10.28 -11.47
N LEU A 77 -11.12 -10.55 -10.33
CA LEU A 77 -12.46 -10.03 -10.04
C LEU A 77 -12.48 -8.51 -9.92
N ILE A 78 -11.51 -7.93 -9.20
CA ILE A 78 -11.40 -6.46 -9.05
C ILE A 78 -11.24 -5.79 -10.41
N ARG A 79 -10.38 -6.34 -11.29
CA ARG A 79 -10.21 -5.81 -12.65
C ARG A 79 -11.51 -5.86 -13.45
N ASN A 80 -12.23 -6.99 -13.42
CA ASN A 80 -13.50 -7.12 -14.13
C ASN A 80 -14.57 -6.14 -13.61
N LEU A 81 -14.60 -5.91 -12.30
CA LEU A 81 -15.51 -4.95 -11.66
C LEU A 81 -15.21 -3.51 -12.06
N LEU A 82 -13.93 -3.13 -12.07
CA LEU A 82 -13.51 -1.79 -12.48
C LEU A 82 -13.77 -1.54 -13.98
N GLN A 83 -13.59 -2.56 -14.83
CA GLN A 83 -13.98 -2.52 -16.24
C GLN A 83 -15.49 -2.34 -16.44
N ALA A 84 -16.29 -2.85 -15.50
CA ALA A 84 -17.74 -2.67 -15.46
C ALA A 84 -18.18 -1.36 -14.79
N GLU A 85 -17.25 -0.42 -14.57
CA GLU A 85 -17.50 0.91 -13.99
C GLU A 85 -18.08 0.85 -12.57
N ARG A 86 -17.54 -0.03 -11.71
CA ARG A 86 -17.99 -0.21 -10.32
C ARG A 86 -16.93 0.17 -9.31
N HIS A 87 -17.36 0.80 -8.22
CA HIS A 87 -16.54 0.97 -7.02
C HIS A 87 -16.37 -0.36 -6.31
N VAL A 88 -15.18 -0.61 -5.77
CA VAL A 88 -14.82 -1.89 -5.17
C VAL A 88 -14.31 -1.70 -3.76
N ILE A 89 -14.92 -2.39 -2.80
CA ILE A 89 -14.41 -2.54 -1.43
C ILE A 89 -13.67 -3.87 -1.37
N VAL A 90 -12.38 -3.84 -1.04
CA VAL A 90 -11.52 -5.02 -1.10
C VAL A 90 -11.19 -5.47 0.31
N LEU A 91 -11.54 -6.71 0.67
CA LEU A 91 -10.98 -7.35 1.85
C LEU A 91 -9.69 -8.07 1.43
N PRO A 92 -8.50 -7.58 1.82
CA PRO A 92 -7.25 -8.16 1.34
C PRO A 92 -7.12 -9.62 1.81
N PRO A 93 -6.71 -10.55 0.92
CA PRO A 93 -6.40 -11.92 1.31
C PRO A 93 -5.31 -11.97 2.39
N GLU A 94 -5.31 -13.00 3.24
CA GLU A 94 -4.29 -13.18 4.30
C GLU A 94 -2.85 -13.16 3.73
N LYS A 95 -2.70 -13.80 2.56
CA LYS A 95 -1.43 -13.92 1.81
C LYS A 95 -1.10 -12.70 0.94
N ALA A 96 -1.88 -11.62 1.01
CA ALA A 96 -1.56 -10.41 0.29
C ALA A 96 -0.16 -9.89 0.68
N SER A 97 0.55 -9.37 -0.32
CA SER A 97 1.92 -8.86 -0.23
C SER A 97 2.00 -7.42 -0.73
N ALA A 98 3.17 -6.80 -0.66
CA ALA A 98 3.36 -5.48 -1.27
C ALA A 98 3.08 -5.48 -2.78
N ALA A 99 3.32 -6.61 -3.48
CA ALA A 99 2.99 -6.74 -4.89
C ALA A 99 1.48 -6.68 -5.15
N TYR A 100 0.66 -7.31 -4.30
CA TYR A 100 -0.80 -7.20 -4.39
C TYR A 100 -1.27 -5.75 -4.23
N ALA A 101 -0.71 -5.04 -3.24
CA ALA A 101 -1.05 -3.63 -3.04
C ALA A 101 -0.62 -2.73 -4.19
N HIS A 102 0.52 -3.01 -4.81
CA HIS A 102 0.98 -2.32 -6.01
C HIS A 102 0.06 -2.55 -7.20
N GLU A 103 -0.35 -3.79 -7.46
CA GLU A 103 -1.29 -4.13 -8.54
C GLU A 103 -2.64 -3.42 -8.35
N LEU A 104 -3.17 -3.36 -7.12
CA LEU A 104 -4.39 -2.58 -6.85
C LEU A 104 -4.21 -1.08 -7.11
N HIS A 105 -3.03 -0.55 -6.85
CA HIS A 105 -2.72 0.85 -7.15
C HIS A 105 -2.70 1.11 -8.66
N LEU A 106 -2.10 0.20 -9.44
CA LEU A 106 -2.13 0.26 -10.91
C LEU A 106 -3.56 0.18 -11.46
N LEU A 107 -4.39 -0.68 -10.88
CA LEU A 107 -5.81 -0.74 -11.24
C LEU A 107 -6.54 0.57 -10.91
N LEU A 108 -6.27 1.21 -9.77
CA LEU A 108 -6.84 2.51 -9.46
C LEU A 108 -6.38 3.60 -10.45
N ASP A 109 -5.12 3.57 -10.88
CA ASP A 109 -4.60 4.53 -11.86
C ASP A 109 -5.20 4.31 -13.26
N GLU A 110 -5.46 3.05 -13.63
CA GLU A 110 -6.06 2.68 -14.91
C GLU A 110 -7.56 3.00 -14.98
N TYR A 111 -8.29 2.81 -13.87
CA TYR A 111 -9.75 2.95 -13.80
C TYR A 111 -10.16 4.06 -12.83
N HIS A 112 -10.99 5.01 -13.28
CA HIS A 112 -11.47 6.15 -12.46
C HIS A 112 -12.47 5.79 -11.34
N HIS A 113 -12.56 4.51 -10.95
CA HIS A 113 -13.46 4.04 -9.91
C HIS A 113 -12.68 3.69 -8.65
N ALA A 114 -13.21 4.12 -7.50
CA ALA A 114 -12.58 3.90 -6.21
C ALA A 114 -12.31 2.40 -5.90
N VAL A 115 -11.08 2.13 -5.47
CA VAL A 115 -10.63 0.86 -4.89
C VAL A 115 -10.38 1.10 -3.40
N ILE A 116 -11.16 0.46 -2.54
CA ILE A 116 -11.21 0.75 -1.10
C ILE A 116 -10.78 -0.49 -0.32
N PRO A 117 -9.48 -0.69 -0.07
CA PRO A 117 -9.00 -1.77 0.77
C PRO A 117 -9.43 -1.55 2.22
N VAL A 118 -9.96 -2.60 2.83
CA VAL A 118 -10.30 -2.65 4.25
C VAL A 118 -9.02 -2.89 5.05
N ILE A 119 -8.56 -1.82 5.70
CA ILE A 119 -7.28 -1.76 6.41
C ILE A 119 -7.49 -1.38 7.87
N GLY A 120 -6.49 -1.65 8.72
CA GLY A 120 -6.64 -1.59 10.17
C GLY A 120 -6.95 -0.20 10.74
N ARG A 121 -6.64 0.89 10.05
CA ARG A 121 -6.99 2.24 10.50
C ARG A 121 -8.49 2.50 10.55
N LEU A 122 -9.30 1.74 9.81
CA LEU A 122 -10.76 1.84 9.88
C LEU A 122 -11.32 1.40 11.24
N TRP A 123 -10.49 0.76 12.06
CA TRP A 123 -10.83 0.36 13.42
C TRP A 123 -10.50 1.43 14.46
N LEU A 124 -9.77 2.48 14.08
CA LEU A 124 -9.49 3.59 15.00
C LEU A 124 -10.76 4.41 15.19
N ALA A 125 -11.24 4.49 16.43
CA ALA A 125 -12.43 5.27 16.78
C ALA A 125 -12.28 6.76 16.46
N ASP A 126 -11.05 7.25 16.55
CA ASP A 126 -10.71 8.67 16.50
C ASP A 126 -10.37 9.14 15.08
N LEU A 127 -10.27 8.22 14.11
CA LEU A 127 -9.96 8.54 12.73
C LEU A 127 -11.23 9.00 11.99
N PRO A 128 -11.27 10.23 11.46
CA PRO A 128 -12.39 10.68 10.65
C PRO A 128 -12.54 9.81 9.40
N ALA A 129 -13.77 9.70 8.90
CA ALA A 129 -14.05 9.00 7.64
C ALA A 129 -13.17 9.57 6.51
N GLY A 130 -12.74 8.69 5.61
CA GLY A 130 -11.99 9.09 4.41
C GLY A 130 -10.60 9.69 4.65
N GLN A 131 -10.15 9.81 5.90
CA GLN A 131 -8.82 10.35 6.23
C GLN A 131 -7.81 9.24 6.44
N CYS A 132 -6.62 9.41 5.88
CA CYS A 132 -5.53 8.46 6.04
C CYS A 132 -4.77 8.63 7.36
N ARG A 133 -4.90 9.78 8.03
CA ARG A 133 -4.12 10.12 9.23
C ARG A 133 -4.96 10.91 10.21
N LEU A 134 -4.65 10.78 11.49
CA LEU A 134 -5.24 11.63 12.52
C LEU A 134 -4.73 13.07 12.35
N THR A 135 -5.67 14.01 12.29
CA THR A 135 -5.36 15.45 12.30
C THR A 135 -4.90 15.86 13.69
N GLY A 136 -3.59 16.08 13.85
CA GLY A 136 -2.98 16.59 15.08
C GLY A 136 -1.47 16.72 14.90
N GLU A 137 -0.84 17.64 15.63
CA GLU A 137 0.61 17.86 15.52
C GLU A 137 1.37 16.59 15.91
N THR A 138 2.00 15.95 14.93
CA THR A 138 3.00 14.89 15.15
C THR A 138 4.29 15.46 15.75
N ALA A 139 4.50 16.78 15.66
CA ALA A 139 5.70 17.46 16.12
C ALA A 139 5.96 17.33 17.63
N GLU A 140 4.90 17.19 18.44
CA GLU A 140 5.01 17.01 19.88
C GLU A 140 5.07 15.53 20.30
N THR A 141 4.90 14.61 19.36
CA THR A 141 4.80 13.18 19.70
C THR A 141 6.20 12.61 19.91
N VAL A 142 6.41 11.98 21.06
CA VAL A 142 7.69 11.34 21.40
C VAL A 142 7.65 9.85 21.11
N GLN A 143 6.53 9.18 21.39
CA GLN A 143 6.44 7.74 21.26
C GLN A 143 5.01 7.28 20.96
N ILE A 144 4.90 6.21 20.16
CA ILE A 144 3.64 5.51 19.91
C ILE A 144 3.79 4.07 20.38
N GLN A 145 2.82 3.57 21.13
CA GLN A 145 2.83 2.21 21.65
C GLN A 145 1.47 1.55 21.38
N CYS A 146 1.48 0.38 20.75
CA CYS A 146 0.30 -0.42 20.53
C CYS A 146 0.46 -1.77 21.23
N GLU A 147 -0.53 -2.17 22.02
CA GLU A 147 -0.56 -3.47 22.69
C GLU A 147 -1.79 -4.25 22.25
N ALA A 148 -1.61 -5.53 21.95
CA ALA A 148 -2.68 -6.41 21.53
C ALA A 148 -2.46 -7.83 22.04
N GLU A 149 -3.56 -8.55 22.23
CA GLU A 149 -3.56 -9.96 22.58
C GLU A 149 -4.26 -10.78 21.49
N THR A 150 -3.72 -11.94 21.16
CA THR A 150 -4.32 -12.88 20.21
C THR A 150 -4.39 -14.29 20.79
N SER A 151 -5.37 -15.05 20.32
CA SER A 151 -5.39 -16.50 20.53
C SER A 151 -4.38 -17.17 19.58
N PRO A 152 -3.84 -18.35 19.93
CA PRO A 152 -2.98 -19.11 19.03
C PRO A 152 -3.77 -19.51 17.77
N GLY A 153 -3.28 -19.11 16.59
CA GLY A 153 -3.92 -19.40 15.29
C GLY A 153 -3.39 -18.54 14.14
N PRO A 154 -3.91 -18.72 12.91
CA PRO A 154 -3.49 -17.99 11.71
C PRO A 154 -3.76 -16.46 11.75
N SER A 155 -4.41 -15.96 12.79
CA SER A 155 -4.77 -14.54 12.94
C SER A 155 -3.61 -13.60 13.28
N LEU A 156 -2.38 -14.09 13.51
CA LEU A 156 -1.28 -13.22 13.95
C LEU A 156 -0.81 -12.27 12.84
N ASP A 157 -0.66 -12.76 11.62
CA ASP A 157 -0.17 -11.94 10.50
C ASP A 157 -1.24 -10.95 10.01
N GLU A 158 -2.51 -11.35 10.04
CA GLU A 158 -3.64 -10.45 9.78
C GLU A 158 -3.75 -9.37 10.86
N LEU A 159 -3.68 -9.74 12.15
CA LEU A 159 -3.67 -8.78 13.24
C LEU A 159 -2.48 -7.83 13.13
N GLN A 160 -1.29 -8.34 12.83
CA GLN A 160 -0.10 -7.52 12.61
C GLN A 160 -0.34 -6.49 11.49
N ALA A 161 -0.86 -6.90 10.33
CA ALA A 161 -1.12 -5.98 9.22
C ALA A 161 -2.09 -4.87 9.62
N ARG A 162 -3.14 -5.20 10.37
CA ARG A 162 -4.12 -4.23 10.89
C ARG A 162 -3.50 -3.26 11.90
N LEU A 163 -2.71 -3.77 12.85
CA LEU A 163 -2.07 -2.92 13.87
C LEU A 163 -1.00 -2.01 13.25
N VAL A 164 -0.22 -2.51 12.29
CA VAL A 164 0.74 -1.70 11.53
C VAL A 164 0.01 -0.56 10.83
N ASP A 165 -1.11 -0.84 10.17
CA ASP A 165 -1.89 0.18 9.48
C ASP A 165 -2.46 1.24 10.41
N ALA A 166 -3.04 0.80 11.55
CA ALA A 166 -3.58 1.69 12.56
C ALA A 166 -2.48 2.60 13.15
N VAL A 167 -1.31 2.04 13.45
CA VAL A 167 -0.18 2.83 13.92
C VAL A 167 0.23 3.83 12.82
N CYS A 168 0.31 3.42 11.54
CA CYS A 168 0.66 4.31 10.40
C CYS A 168 -0.26 5.53 10.31
N ALA A 169 -1.53 5.39 10.67
CA ALA A 169 -2.48 6.51 10.70
C ALA A 169 -2.16 7.55 11.80
N VAL A 170 -1.40 7.20 12.83
CA VAL A 170 -1.05 8.09 13.95
C VAL A 170 0.29 8.78 13.78
N GLY A 171 1.32 8.06 13.32
CA GLY A 171 2.71 8.47 13.56
C GLY A 171 3.54 8.87 12.35
N GLY A 172 3.17 8.44 11.16
CA GLY A 172 3.88 8.81 9.93
C GLY A 172 4.63 7.67 9.25
N PRO A 173 5.35 7.98 8.15
CA PRO A 173 5.96 6.98 7.31
C PRO A 173 7.25 6.44 7.94
N TRP A 174 7.26 5.18 8.35
CA TRP A 174 8.45 4.53 8.91
C TRP A 174 9.31 3.88 7.84
N SER A 175 10.59 4.23 7.82
CA SER A 175 11.54 3.66 6.88
C SER A 175 12.39 2.54 7.48
N GLN A 176 12.13 2.13 8.72
CA GLN A 176 12.88 1.07 9.41
C GLN A 176 11.95 0.20 10.21
N VAL A 177 12.15 -1.12 10.12
CA VAL A 177 11.37 -2.11 10.87
C VAL A 177 12.32 -3.09 11.53
N THR A 178 12.11 -3.33 12.81
CA THR A 178 12.74 -4.41 13.56
C THR A 178 11.66 -5.27 14.17
N VAL A 179 11.76 -6.58 14.03
CA VAL A 179 10.83 -7.54 14.65
C VAL A 179 11.61 -8.53 15.49
N ILE A 180 11.14 -8.72 16.71
CA ILE A 180 11.64 -9.71 17.65
C ILE A 180 10.50 -10.64 17.99
N GLU A 181 10.70 -11.94 17.75
CA GLU A 181 9.76 -12.99 18.10
C GLU A 181 10.26 -13.80 19.28
N THR A 182 9.38 -14.05 20.23
CA THR A 182 9.58 -15.01 21.30
C THR A 182 8.69 -16.20 21.02
N ALA A 183 9.29 -17.38 20.83
CA ALA A 183 8.58 -18.62 20.60
C ALA A 183 8.82 -19.60 21.75
N ALA A 184 7.83 -20.45 22.03
CA ALA A 184 7.96 -21.58 22.92
C ALA A 184 8.81 -22.70 22.27
N PRO A 185 9.26 -23.71 23.06
CA PRO A 185 10.07 -24.82 22.54
C PRO A 185 9.39 -25.64 21.43
N ASP A 186 8.05 -25.59 21.36
CA ASP A 186 7.23 -26.23 20.34
C ASP A 186 7.11 -25.42 19.03
N GLY A 187 7.75 -24.24 18.96
CA GLY A 187 7.68 -23.32 17.84
C GLY A 187 6.47 -22.39 17.85
N THR A 188 5.59 -22.47 18.85
CA THR A 188 4.44 -21.55 18.95
C THR A 188 4.91 -20.14 19.33
N VAL A 189 4.48 -19.14 18.57
CA VAL A 189 4.84 -17.73 18.85
C VAL A 189 4.09 -17.27 20.11
N LEU A 190 4.84 -16.93 21.15
CA LEU A 190 4.32 -16.43 22.43
C LEU A 190 4.14 -14.91 22.42
N ALA A 191 5.07 -14.20 21.79
CA ALA A 191 4.99 -12.75 21.64
C ALA A 191 5.76 -12.28 20.41
N ARG A 192 5.26 -11.21 19.78
CA ARG A 192 5.93 -10.51 18.69
C ARG A 192 6.01 -9.04 19.02
N MET A 193 7.21 -8.48 19.00
CA MET A 193 7.46 -7.06 19.19
C MET A 193 7.98 -6.47 17.88
N LEU A 194 7.26 -5.49 17.34
CA LEU A 194 7.67 -4.73 16.17
C LEU A 194 8.07 -3.33 16.61
N THR A 195 9.24 -2.86 16.19
CA THR A 195 9.71 -1.50 16.38
C THR A 195 9.85 -0.83 15.02
N LEU A 196 9.14 0.28 14.85
CA LEU A 196 9.11 1.10 13.65
C LEU A 196 9.87 2.39 13.91
N GLY A 197 10.74 2.76 12.98
CA GLY A 197 11.59 3.95 13.07
C GLY A 197 11.85 4.58 11.71
N THR A 198 12.65 5.64 11.71
CA THR A 198 13.06 6.34 10.48
C THR A 198 14.56 6.47 10.42
N SER A 199 15.14 6.19 9.26
CA SER A 199 16.57 6.40 9.04
C SER A 199 16.85 7.90 8.82
N GLN A 200 17.75 8.49 9.61
CA GLN A 200 18.11 9.92 9.55
C GLN A 200 18.93 10.33 8.31
N LYS A 201 18.85 9.59 7.19
CA LYS A 201 19.67 9.89 5.99
C LYS A 201 19.17 11.08 5.16
N SER A 202 18.13 11.79 5.61
CA SER A 202 17.67 13.03 4.98
C SER A 202 18.40 14.24 5.55
N THR A 203 19.08 14.99 4.70
CA THR A 203 19.78 16.26 5.03
C THR A 203 18.83 17.45 5.21
N LEU A 204 17.52 17.24 5.15
CA LEU A 204 16.50 18.27 5.35
C LEU A 204 15.97 18.23 6.78
N PRO A 205 15.54 19.38 7.35
CA PRO A 205 14.87 19.44 8.64
C PRO A 205 13.46 18.87 8.51
N THR A 206 13.35 17.55 8.36
CA THR A 206 12.09 16.83 8.46
C THR A 206 11.70 16.71 9.94
N PRO A 207 10.40 16.84 10.28
CA PRO A 207 9.94 16.62 11.66
C PRO A 207 10.40 15.24 12.13
N VAL A 208 10.89 15.16 13.36
CA VAL A 208 11.31 13.90 13.99
C VAL A 208 10.07 13.01 14.05
N VAL A 209 10.07 11.94 13.25
CA VAL A 209 9.00 10.93 13.30
C VAL A 209 9.20 10.14 14.59
N PRO A 210 8.17 10.04 15.47
CA PRO A 210 8.30 9.30 16.71
C PRO A 210 8.54 7.81 16.42
N PRO A 211 9.42 7.14 17.18
CA PRO A 211 9.47 5.69 17.17
C PRO A 211 8.11 5.12 17.60
N ALA A 212 7.73 4.02 16.96
CA ALA A 212 6.52 3.28 17.31
C ALA A 212 6.85 1.83 17.67
N THR A 213 6.16 1.31 18.69
CA THR A 213 6.31 -0.09 19.13
C THR A 213 4.95 -0.77 19.12
N ILE A 214 4.87 -1.94 18.50
CA ILE A 214 3.69 -2.81 18.51
C ILE A 214 4.06 -4.09 19.24
N GLN A 215 3.33 -4.41 20.31
CA GLN A 215 3.51 -5.65 21.06
C GLN A 215 2.26 -6.52 20.94
N ILE A 216 2.42 -7.70 20.36
CA ILE A 216 1.37 -8.71 20.25
C ILE A 216 1.73 -9.87 21.17
N ARG A 217 0.83 -10.25 22.09
CA ARG A 217 1.00 -11.38 23.00
C ARG A 217 -0.01 -12.48 22.68
N THR A 218 0.45 -13.71 22.64
CA THR A 218 -0.43 -14.88 22.46
C THR A 218 -0.89 -15.38 23.82
N VAL A 219 -2.20 -15.39 24.07
CA VAL A 219 -2.78 -15.79 25.35
C VAL A 219 -3.61 -17.07 25.15
N ARG A 220 -3.39 -18.08 26.01
CA ARG A 220 -4.00 -19.42 25.86
C ARG A 220 -5.47 -19.49 26.27
N SER A 221 -5.94 -18.59 27.14
CA SER A 221 -7.33 -18.51 27.58
C SER A 221 -7.52 -17.23 28.39
N GLY A 222 -8.40 -16.35 27.95
CA GLY A 222 -8.69 -15.07 28.60
C GLY A 222 -9.68 -14.25 27.79
N ASP A 223 -10.37 -13.33 28.45
CA ASP A 223 -11.20 -12.32 27.79
C ASP A 223 -10.30 -11.51 26.85
N ARG A 224 -10.60 -11.51 25.55
CA ARG A 224 -9.73 -10.87 24.55
C ARG A 224 -9.68 -9.38 24.85
N MET A 225 -8.54 -8.87 25.30
CA MET A 225 -8.37 -7.43 25.40
C MET A 225 -8.37 -6.84 23.99
N SER A 226 -9.23 -5.84 23.80
CA SER A 226 -9.19 -5.03 22.58
C SER A 226 -7.82 -4.36 22.48
N PRO A 227 -7.24 -4.25 21.28
CA PRO A 227 -5.97 -3.57 21.12
C PRO A 227 -6.06 -2.14 21.67
N VAL A 228 -4.96 -1.67 22.26
CA VAL A 228 -4.86 -0.33 22.85
C VAL A 228 -3.71 0.40 22.19
N LEU A 229 -3.98 1.60 21.68
CA LEU A 229 -2.97 2.45 21.06
C LEU A 229 -2.77 3.69 21.93
N THR A 230 -1.55 3.89 22.39
CA THR A 230 -1.17 5.01 23.25
C THR A 230 -0.18 5.90 22.50
N LYS A 231 -0.50 7.19 22.43
CA LYS A 231 0.37 8.25 21.92
C LYS A 231 0.91 9.03 23.12
N GLN A 232 2.23 9.16 23.23
CA GLN A 232 2.89 9.95 24.27
C GLN A 232 3.49 11.22 23.68
N SER A 233 3.18 12.36 24.30
CA SER A 233 3.66 13.69 23.91
C SER A 233 4.89 14.12 24.73
N ALA A 234 5.59 15.14 24.26
CA ALA A 234 6.81 15.69 24.86
C ALA A 234 6.57 16.33 26.23
N ASP A 235 5.35 16.82 26.48
CA ASP A 235 4.91 17.32 27.79
C ASP A 235 4.63 16.19 28.81
N GLY A 236 4.77 14.93 28.39
CA GLY A 236 4.50 13.75 29.21
C GLY A 236 3.03 13.32 29.22
N THR A 237 2.15 14.01 28.50
CA THR A 237 0.75 13.59 28.37
C THR A 237 0.65 12.34 27.50
N SER A 238 -0.23 11.43 27.90
CA SER A 238 -0.59 10.25 27.11
C SER A 238 -2.03 10.33 26.65
N CYS A 239 -2.25 10.09 25.37
CA CYS A 239 -3.56 9.96 24.77
C CYS A 239 -3.74 8.49 24.36
N THR A 240 -4.76 7.84 24.92
CA THR A 240 -5.13 6.47 24.56
C THR A 240 -6.27 6.50 23.55
N MET A 241 -6.03 5.88 22.40
CA MET A 241 -6.99 5.68 21.33
C MET A 241 -7.59 4.28 21.45
N SER A 242 -8.88 4.21 21.19
CA SER A 242 -9.64 2.96 21.28
C SER A 242 -9.89 2.38 19.89
N PHE A 243 -9.80 1.05 19.80
CA PHE A 243 -10.23 0.33 18.61
C PHE A 243 -11.70 0.00 18.73
N ARG A 244 -12.48 0.28 17.67
CA ARG A 244 -13.87 -0.13 17.58
C ARG A 244 -13.96 -1.53 16.98
N PRO A 245 -14.79 -2.42 17.54
CA PRO A 245 -15.11 -3.69 16.89
C PRO A 245 -15.91 -3.50 15.60
N GLN A 246 -16.69 -2.40 15.51
CA GLN A 246 -17.40 -1.99 14.30
C GLN A 246 -16.53 -1.04 13.47
N CYS A 247 -16.33 -1.39 12.22
CA CYS A 247 -15.43 -0.70 11.30
C CYS A 247 -16.18 0.45 10.60
N ALA A 248 -15.59 1.65 10.52
CA ALA A 248 -16.20 2.82 9.86
C ALA A 248 -16.20 2.74 8.31
N VAL A 249 -16.40 1.54 7.77
CA VAL A 249 -16.24 1.24 6.33
C VAL A 249 -17.28 1.97 5.51
N ALA A 250 -18.54 1.97 5.93
CA ALA A 250 -19.63 2.60 5.17
C ALA A 250 -19.38 4.10 4.95
N ALA A 251 -19.05 4.83 6.02
CA ALA A 251 -18.76 6.27 5.93
C ALA A 251 -17.50 6.54 5.10
N THR A 252 -16.45 5.75 5.32
CA THR A 252 -15.18 5.89 4.57
C THR A 252 -15.36 5.58 3.10
N ALA A 253 -16.09 4.50 2.77
CA ALA A 253 -16.34 4.10 1.39
C ALA A 253 -17.14 5.18 0.64
N ALA A 254 -18.19 5.74 1.26
CA ALA A 254 -18.94 6.84 0.66
C ALA A 254 -18.03 8.04 0.32
N GLU A 255 -17.16 8.44 1.25
CA GLU A 255 -16.27 9.58 1.05
C GLU A 255 -15.16 9.32 0.03
N LEU A 256 -14.62 8.09 -0.02
CA LEU A 256 -13.59 7.71 -1.00
C LEU A 256 -14.17 7.54 -2.41
N CYS A 257 -15.44 7.12 -2.54
CA CYS A 257 -16.13 7.10 -3.83
C CYS A 257 -16.34 8.51 -4.40
N GLU A 258 -16.59 9.50 -3.54
CA GLU A 258 -16.79 10.89 -3.96
C GLU A 258 -15.47 11.66 -4.20
N SER A 259 -14.36 11.21 -3.61
CA SER A 259 -13.07 11.93 -3.65
C SER A 259 -11.93 11.07 -4.19
N PRO A 260 -11.65 11.13 -5.51
CA PRO A 260 -10.55 10.38 -6.13
C PRO A 260 -9.19 10.66 -5.49
N ALA A 261 -8.92 11.91 -5.12
CA ALA A 261 -7.66 12.29 -4.46
C ALA A 261 -7.48 11.56 -3.12
N ARG A 262 -8.53 11.46 -2.30
CA ARG A 262 -8.48 10.72 -1.04
C ARG A 262 -8.37 9.22 -1.26
N CYS A 263 -9.00 8.68 -2.31
CA CYS A 263 -8.84 7.28 -2.69
C CYS A 263 -7.39 6.94 -3.03
N VAL A 264 -6.69 7.81 -3.78
CA VAL A 264 -5.25 7.65 -4.07
C VAL A 264 -4.41 7.70 -2.78
N GLU A 265 -4.68 8.62 -1.87
CA GLU A 265 -3.99 8.67 -0.58
C GLU A 265 -4.23 7.40 0.24
N TRP A 266 -5.48 6.90 0.25
CA TRP A 266 -5.87 5.68 0.95
C TRP A 266 -5.14 4.46 0.40
N MET A 267 -5.08 4.34 -0.93
CA MET A 267 -4.32 3.28 -1.60
C MET A 267 -2.83 3.37 -1.34
N THR A 268 -2.27 4.57 -1.33
CA THR A 268 -0.85 4.79 -0.98
C THR A 268 -0.56 4.32 0.43
N ALA A 269 -1.49 4.57 1.35
CA ALA A 269 -1.37 4.17 2.73
C ALA A 269 -1.49 2.64 2.90
N PHE A 270 -2.37 2.00 2.12
CA PHE A 270 -2.45 0.54 2.05
C PHE A 270 -1.15 -0.09 1.53
N ALA A 271 -0.58 0.43 0.44
CA ALA A 271 0.70 -0.03 -0.10
C ALA A 271 1.83 0.10 0.93
N THR A 272 1.92 1.25 1.60
CA THR A 272 2.88 1.51 2.68
C THR A 272 2.79 0.45 3.78
N THR A 273 1.57 0.11 4.24
CA THR A 273 1.34 -0.91 5.25
C THR A 273 1.87 -2.28 4.82
N TYR A 274 1.64 -2.67 3.56
CA TYR A 274 2.10 -3.97 3.06
C TYR A 274 3.60 -4.02 2.80
N GLU A 275 4.24 -2.90 2.45
CA GLU A 275 5.70 -2.81 2.43
C GLU A 275 6.31 -3.01 3.83
N ILE A 276 5.69 -2.41 4.85
CA ILE A 276 6.09 -2.59 6.25
C ILE A 276 5.86 -4.04 6.70
N LYS A 277 4.73 -4.65 6.32
CA LYS A 277 4.43 -6.07 6.58
C LYS A 277 5.50 -6.98 5.96
N ASP A 278 5.86 -6.77 4.70
CA ASP A 278 6.90 -7.57 4.04
C ASP A 278 8.28 -7.33 4.66
N ALA A 279 8.59 -6.10 5.06
CA ALA A 279 9.81 -5.78 5.79
C ALA A 279 9.86 -6.46 7.17
N ALA A 280 8.72 -6.57 7.87
CA ALA A 280 8.61 -7.31 9.13
C ALA A 280 8.94 -8.80 8.94
N VAL A 281 8.40 -9.45 7.90
CA VAL A 281 8.74 -10.84 7.55
C VAL A 281 10.24 -11.00 7.28
N ARG A 282 10.83 -10.07 6.50
CA ARG A 282 12.27 -10.07 6.23
C ARG A 282 13.10 -9.84 7.49
N SER A 283 12.62 -9.02 8.43
CA SER A 283 13.29 -8.75 9.71
C SER A 283 13.35 -10.02 10.57
N ILE A 284 12.26 -10.79 10.63
CA ILE A 284 12.21 -12.07 11.34
C ILE A 284 13.23 -13.03 10.74
N ALA A 285 13.20 -13.20 9.41
CA ALA A 285 14.08 -14.12 8.70
C ALA A 285 15.57 -13.76 8.85
N LYS A 286 15.91 -12.46 8.81
CA LYS A 286 17.30 -11.98 8.88
C LYS A 286 17.78 -11.63 10.29
N ARG A 287 16.88 -11.61 11.29
CA ARG A 287 17.14 -11.24 12.69
C ARG A 287 17.84 -9.88 12.85
N ARG A 288 17.45 -8.89 12.05
CA ARG A 288 18.03 -7.53 12.07
C ARG A 288 17.02 -6.50 11.57
N THR A 289 17.26 -5.23 11.90
CA THR A 289 16.53 -4.10 11.32
C THR A 289 16.61 -4.10 9.79
N ILE A 290 15.46 -3.89 9.16
CA ILE A 290 15.30 -3.77 7.72
C ILE A 290 14.98 -2.31 7.39
N ASP A 291 15.82 -1.70 6.54
CA ASP A 291 15.51 -0.40 5.93
C ASP A 291 14.47 -0.63 4.82
N ILE A 292 13.35 0.08 4.93
CA ILE A 292 12.31 0.18 3.90
C ILE A 292 12.69 1.35 3.01
N HIS A 293 12.88 1.05 1.74
CA HIS A 293 12.95 2.05 0.71
C HIS A 293 11.56 2.05 0.08
N PHE A 294 10.75 3.04 0.45
CA PHE A 294 9.52 3.31 -0.29
C PHE A 294 9.96 3.70 -1.69
N ASP A 295 9.97 2.73 -2.60
CA ASP A 295 9.94 3.02 -4.03
C ASP A 295 8.54 3.54 -4.29
N SER A 296 8.29 4.80 -3.87
CA SER A 296 7.30 5.60 -4.53
C SER A 296 7.66 5.46 -6.00
N GLY A 297 6.84 4.74 -6.76
CA GLY A 297 6.98 4.49 -8.20
C GLY A 297 6.93 5.77 -9.03
N GLY A 298 7.36 6.89 -8.47
CA GLY A 298 7.62 8.11 -9.17
C GLY A 298 8.52 7.79 -10.33
N GLU A 299 8.08 8.29 -11.49
CA GLU A 299 8.73 8.22 -12.79
C GLU A 299 10.25 8.38 -12.71
N ARG A 300 10.77 9.08 -11.71
CA ARG A 300 12.20 9.27 -11.44
C ARG A 300 13.02 8.00 -11.17
N SER A 301 12.53 6.99 -10.45
CA SER A 301 13.30 5.74 -10.21
C SER A 301 13.28 4.86 -11.46
N VAL A 302 12.11 4.76 -12.11
CA VAL A 302 11.90 4.10 -13.40
C VAL A 302 12.72 4.77 -14.51
N PHE A 303 12.76 6.09 -14.57
CA PHE A 303 13.52 6.87 -15.56
C PHE A 303 15.03 6.71 -15.38
N LYS A 304 15.52 6.62 -14.13
CA LYS A 304 16.93 6.27 -13.88
C LYS A 304 17.26 4.84 -14.33
N GLY A 305 16.37 3.89 -14.04
CA GLY A 305 16.52 2.50 -14.51
C GLY A 305 16.53 2.42 -16.04
N GLN A 306 15.56 3.07 -16.69
CA GLN A 306 15.44 3.12 -18.15
C GLN A 306 16.64 3.81 -18.81
N MET A 307 17.16 4.89 -18.24
CA MET A 307 18.39 5.53 -18.74
C MET A 307 19.62 4.63 -18.62
N ALA A 308 19.75 3.88 -17.52
CA ALA A 308 20.86 2.96 -17.34
C ALA A 308 20.79 1.80 -18.36
N VAL A 309 19.60 1.25 -18.57
CA VAL A 309 19.36 0.19 -19.58
C VAL A 309 19.61 0.72 -20.99
N MET A 310 19.09 1.90 -21.35
CA MET A 310 19.36 2.52 -22.65
C MET A 310 20.86 2.82 -22.85
N GLY A 311 21.54 3.35 -21.83
CA GLY A 311 22.98 3.61 -21.93
C GLY A 311 23.81 2.35 -22.11
N CYS A 312 23.51 1.29 -21.36
CA CYS A 312 24.15 -0.01 -21.53
C CYS A 312 23.85 -0.62 -22.90
N GLY A 313 22.60 -0.51 -23.38
CA GLY A 313 22.18 -0.97 -24.70
C GLY A 313 22.91 -0.25 -25.84
N VAL A 314 23.03 1.08 -25.78
CA VAL A 314 23.78 1.88 -26.77
C VAL A 314 25.24 1.45 -26.77
N LEU A 315 25.89 1.28 -25.62
CA LEU A 315 27.28 0.83 -25.54
C LEU A 315 27.48 -0.55 -26.17
N LEU A 316 26.61 -1.51 -25.84
CA LEU A 316 26.70 -2.88 -26.36
C LEU A 316 26.46 -2.94 -27.87
N LEU A 317 25.47 -2.18 -28.37
CA LEU A 317 25.19 -2.09 -29.80
C LEU A 317 26.33 -1.40 -30.57
N THR A 318 26.94 -0.36 -29.99
CA THR A 318 28.09 0.33 -30.59
C THR A 318 29.31 -0.61 -30.67
N LEU A 319 29.58 -1.37 -29.60
CA LEU A 319 30.65 -2.36 -29.58
C LEU A 319 30.41 -3.46 -30.62
N LEU A 320 29.19 -4.01 -30.69
CA LEU A 320 28.83 -5.03 -31.67
C LEU A 320 28.97 -4.52 -33.11
N ALA A 321 28.48 -3.30 -33.38
CA ALA A 321 28.60 -2.68 -34.68
C ALA A 321 30.07 -2.43 -35.06
N PHE A 322 30.93 -2.06 -34.10
CA PHE A 322 32.36 -1.92 -34.33
C PHE A 322 33.02 -3.25 -34.72
N ILE A 323 32.64 -4.35 -34.05
CA ILE A 323 33.11 -5.70 -34.40
C ILE A 323 32.66 -6.08 -35.81
N VAL A 324 31.38 -5.92 -36.14
CA VAL A 324 30.83 -6.26 -37.46
C VAL A 324 31.49 -5.42 -38.56
N LEU A 325 31.67 -4.12 -38.33
CA LEU A 325 32.36 -3.24 -39.28
C LEU A 325 33.82 -3.64 -39.47
N SER A 326 34.50 -4.07 -38.41
CA SER A 326 35.88 -4.58 -38.51
C SER A 326 35.95 -5.85 -39.34
N MET A 327 34.97 -6.75 -39.22
CA MET A 327 34.88 -7.96 -40.06
C MET A 327 34.62 -7.61 -41.53
N ILE A 328 33.76 -6.63 -41.80
CA ILE A 328 33.46 -6.16 -43.17
C ILE A 328 34.69 -5.48 -43.79
N ASP A 329 35.40 -4.63 -43.03
CA ASP A 329 36.62 -3.97 -43.50
C ASP A 329 37.67 -4.99 -43.94
N HIS A 330 37.84 -6.06 -43.14
CA HIS A 330 38.74 -7.16 -43.46
C HIS A 330 38.34 -7.92 -44.73
N ALA A 331 37.04 -8.01 -45.02
CA ALA A 331 36.53 -8.74 -46.17
C ALA A 331 36.53 -7.93 -47.49
N VAL A 332 36.30 -6.61 -47.42
CA VAL A 332 35.99 -5.78 -48.60
C VAL A 332 37.08 -4.75 -48.93
N ASN A 333 38.10 -4.56 -48.08
CA ASN A 333 39.15 -3.55 -48.25
C ASN A 333 38.58 -2.15 -48.57
N MET A 334 37.84 -1.57 -47.62
CA MET A 334 37.23 -0.26 -47.83
C MET A 334 38.27 0.85 -48.02
N PRO A 335 37.99 1.86 -48.89
CA PRO A 335 38.76 3.08 -48.95
C PRO A 335 38.80 3.79 -47.59
N THR A 336 39.97 4.31 -47.22
CA THR A 336 40.25 4.86 -45.89
C THR A 336 39.31 6.00 -45.48
N VAL A 337 38.80 6.75 -46.47
CA VAL A 337 37.85 7.85 -46.25
C VAL A 337 36.48 7.32 -45.83
N VAL A 338 35.98 6.27 -46.48
CA VAL A 338 34.68 5.66 -46.16
C VAL A 338 34.70 5.08 -44.75
N ARG A 339 35.79 4.38 -44.39
CA ARG A 339 35.96 3.82 -43.04
C ARG A 339 35.86 4.88 -41.94
N ARG A 340 36.56 6.01 -42.09
CA ARG A 340 36.49 7.11 -41.11
C ARG A 340 35.10 7.72 -40.98
N ILE A 341 34.37 7.85 -42.09
CA ILE A 341 32.99 8.37 -42.07
C ILE A 341 32.10 7.42 -41.28
N VAL A 342 32.20 6.11 -41.52
CA VAL A 342 31.41 5.10 -40.82
C VAL A 342 31.76 5.03 -39.33
N GLU A 343 33.05 5.06 -38.96
CA GLU A 343 33.50 5.14 -37.57
C GLU A 343 32.92 6.38 -36.87
N PHE A 344 32.95 7.53 -37.52
CA PHE A 344 32.40 8.77 -36.98
C PHE A 344 30.89 8.69 -36.79
N CYS A 345 30.16 8.18 -37.79
CA CYS A 345 28.72 7.95 -37.69
C CYS A 345 28.37 6.98 -36.56
N LEU A 346 29.20 5.95 -36.34
CA LEU A 346 29.00 4.98 -35.27
C LEU A 346 29.26 5.58 -33.87
N LEU A 347 30.23 6.48 -33.75
CA LEU A 347 30.55 7.14 -32.48
C LEU A 347 29.58 8.28 -32.14
N THR A 348 28.88 8.83 -33.14
CA THR A 348 28.01 10.00 -32.97
C THR A 348 26.89 9.76 -31.94
N PRO A 349 26.13 8.65 -31.96
CA PRO A 349 25.13 8.35 -30.93
C PRO A 349 25.70 8.31 -29.51
N LEU A 350 26.93 7.80 -29.34
CA LEU A 350 27.60 7.73 -28.05
C LEU A 350 27.90 9.13 -27.52
N VAL A 351 28.45 10.00 -28.37
CA VAL A 351 28.77 11.39 -28.02
C VAL A 351 27.50 12.17 -27.69
N VAL A 352 26.44 12.03 -28.50
CA VAL A 352 25.13 12.65 -28.24
C VAL A 352 24.56 12.16 -26.91
N PHE A 353 24.59 10.86 -26.65
CA PHE A 353 24.11 10.30 -25.40
C PHE A 353 24.89 10.81 -24.18
N SER A 354 26.22 10.86 -24.25
CA SER A 354 27.06 11.43 -23.19
C SER A 354 26.80 12.93 -22.96
N LEU A 355 26.56 13.70 -24.02
CA LEU A 355 26.20 15.11 -23.91
C LEU A 355 24.82 15.30 -23.24
N LEU A 356 23.82 14.49 -23.61
CA LEU A 356 22.51 14.52 -22.95
C LEU A 356 22.63 14.17 -21.45
N GLN A 357 23.45 13.19 -21.10
CA GLN A 357 23.71 12.85 -19.70
C GLN A 357 24.33 14.01 -18.93
N PHE A 358 25.21 14.79 -19.58
CA PHE A 358 25.85 15.95 -18.98
C PHE A 358 24.91 17.16 -18.83
N LEU A 359 23.84 17.23 -19.63
CA LEU A 359 22.82 18.29 -19.57
C LEU A 359 21.73 18.02 -18.52
N LEU A 360 21.49 16.76 -18.14
CA LEU A 360 20.51 16.39 -17.11
C LEU A 360 20.69 17.10 -15.75
N PRO A 361 21.91 17.30 -15.23
CA PRO A 361 22.13 18.10 -14.02
C PRO A 361 21.74 19.57 -14.18
N LEU A 362 21.87 20.16 -15.39
CA LEU A 362 21.54 21.55 -15.67
C LEU A 362 20.04 21.78 -15.85
N ALA A 363 19.31 20.78 -16.36
CA ALA A 363 17.85 20.81 -16.44
C ALA A 363 17.17 20.59 -15.07
N ARG A 364 17.94 20.34 -14.00
CA ARG A 364 17.41 20.35 -12.64
C ARG A 364 17.05 21.78 -12.25
N THR A 365 15.82 22.18 -12.54
CA THR A 365 15.20 23.29 -11.81
C THR A 365 15.17 22.92 -10.33
N PRO A 366 15.72 23.75 -9.44
CA PRO A 366 15.50 23.56 -8.01
C PRO A 366 13.99 23.58 -7.78
N SER A 367 13.47 22.48 -7.22
CA SER A 367 12.07 22.35 -6.86
C SER A 367 11.68 23.52 -5.96
N ARG A 368 10.86 24.41 -6.51
CA ARG A 368 10.22 25.52 -5.82
C ARG A 368 9.11 24.96 -4.93
N SER A 369 9.48 24.23 -3.89
CA SER A 369 8.58 23.78 -2.81
C SER A 369 8.88 24.65 -1.59
N GLY A 370 8.23 25.81 -1.52
CA GLY A 370 8.43 26.76 -0.41
C GLY A 370 7.66 28.08 -0.50
N LEU A 371 6.61 28.16 -1.32
CA LEU A 371 5.73 29.35 -1.38
C LEU A 371 4.28 28.89 -1.57
N SER A 372 3.71 28.30 -0.53
CA SER A 372 2.26 28.21 -0.31
C SER A 372 2.00 28.11 1.19
N SER A 373 2.49 29.09 1.95
CA SER A 373 2.16 29.29 3.37
C SER A 373 2.44 30.75 3.75
N ALA A 374 1.87 31.68 2.98
CA ALA A 374 1.85 33.11 3.32
C ALA A 374 0.73 33.79 2.51
N ALA A 375 -0.52 33.37 2.72
CA ALA A 375 -1.70 34.07 2.22
C ALA A 375 -2.96 33.61 2.97
N SER A 376 -2.99 33.81 4.30
CA SER A 376 -4.23 33.83 5.09
C SER A 376 -3.92 34.32 6.51
N ASP A 377 -3.44 35.55 6.63
CA ASP A 377 -3.43 36.31 7.88
C ASP A 377 -3.44 37.79 7.50
N ASP A 378 -4.62 38.26 7.05
CA ASP A 378 -5.01 39.67 7.04
C ASP A 378 -6.48 39.73 6.60
N GLU A 379 -7.41 39.64 7.56
CA GLU A 379 -8.72 40.33 7.59
C GLU A 379 -9.60 39.71 8.69
N VAL A 380 -9.52 40.22 9.92
CA VAL A 380 -10.68 40.67 10.72
C VAL A 380 -10.18 41.73 11.71
N GLN A 381 -10.52 42.98 11.42
CA GLN A 381 -10.77 44.02 12.42
C GLN A 381 -12.29 44.13 12.62
#